data_AF-A0A2V8DDI4-F1
#
_entry.id   AF-A0A2V8DDI4-F1
#
_cell.length_a   1.000
_cell.length_b   1.000
_cell.length_c   1.000
_cell.angle_alpha   90.00
_cell.angle_beta   90.00
_cell.angle_gamma   90.00
#
_symmetry.space_group_name_H-M   'P 1'
#
loop_
_entity.id
_entity.type
_entity.pdbx_description
1 polymer ?
#
loop_
_entity_poly.entity_id
_entity_poly.type
_entity_poly.pdbx_seq_one_letter_code
_entity_poly.pdbx_strand_id
1 'polypeptide(L)'
;MISDVGPPRSRWPGRDTWLAVLLFTALTVLLAYPLSLHPSSLRFPTGPDGEIGWYVLGWDTHAFLHKPWAIFDANIYHPQRLTLAYGENLIGIALFAAPVIWLTGNLLLAANVAAMLSCVLCGVGAYVLARRVGLTVAAAVICGIVFECAPPRFFRIEQINLSNVQWIPFGLAALHTYLDGGRKRDLRLAAGYVSLQALSSGHGTVFMGVSLLLFVLYRLLLGEPLRVVRRVQDLGVVGAVLLLSPILVFLPYRAVQHEVGMRRGLGTWESNYGAFLASPSHVHRFLLSLVTTTDV
;
A
#
# COMPACT_ATOMS: atom_id res chain seq x y z
N MET A 1 -38.48 16.30 13.47
CA MET A 1 -38.23 14.97 14.07
C MET A 1 -37.92 14.02 12.92
N ILE A 2 -36.70 14.12 12.38
CA ILE A 2 -36.24 13.27 11.27
C ILE A 2 -35.75 11.99 11.91
N SER A 3 -36.34 10.86 11.53
CA SER A 3 -36.03 9.55 12.09
C SER A 3 -34.58 9.16 11.78
N ASP A 4 -33.74 9.18 12.81
CA ASP A 4 -32.39 8.61 12.88
C ASP A 4 -32.44 7.07 12.80
N VAL A 5 -32.94 6.53 11.69
CA VAL A 5 -32.74 5.12 11.35
C VAL A 5 -31.63 5.06 10.31
N GLY A 6 -30.41 5.33 10.76
CA GLY A 6 -29.22 4.95 10.01
C GLY A 6 -29.29 3.44 9.70
N PRO A 7 -28.88 2.99 8.51
CA PRO A 7 -28.97 1.59 8.14
C PRO A 7 -28.30 0.72 9.21
N PRO A 8 -28.87 -0.45 9.54
CA PRO A 8 -28.28 -1.34 10.53
C PRO A 8 -26.84 -1.64 10.15
N ARG A 9 -25.92 -1.36 11.08
CA ARG A 9 -24.49 -1.66 10.91
C ARG A 9 -24.35 -3.17 10.71
N SER A 10 -24.17 -3.60 9.46
CA SER A 10 -24.03 -5.02 9.14
C SER A 10 -22.89 -5.61 9.97
N ARG A 11 -23.08 -6.77 10.60
CA ARG A 11 -21.99 -7.48 11.27
C ARG A 11 -20.94 -7.85 10.21
N TRP A 12 -19.77 -7.26 10.32
CA TRP A 12 -18.60 -7.57 9.50
C TRP A 12 -17.69 -8.58 10.21
N PRO A 13 -17.06 -9.52 9.49
CA PRO A 13 -17.20 -9.79 8.04
C PRO A 13 -18.45 -10.66 7.75
N GLY A 14 -19.19 -10.29 6.69
CA GLY A 14 -20.36 -11.04 6.19
C GLY A 14 -20.04 -11.84 4.93
N ARG A 15 -21.02 -12.60 4.42
CA ARG A 15 -20.90 -13.39 3.17
C ARG A 15 -20.42 -12.54 1.99
N ASP A 16 -20.96 -11.32 1.84
CA ASP A 16 -20.61 -10.42 0.73
C ASP A 16 -19.14 -10.00 0.74
N THR A 17 -18.56 -9.83 1.93
CA THR A 17 -17.14 -9.48 2.07
C THR A 17 -16.26 -10.60 1.57
N TRP A 18 -16.59 -11.85 1.90
CA TRP A 18 -15.84 -13.02 1.42
C TRP A 18 -16.00 -13.22 -0.08
N LEU A 19 -17.19 -12.99 -0.63
CA LEU A 19 -17.39 -13.01 -2.09
C LEU A 19 -16.57 -11.92 -2.79
N ALA A 20 -16.47 -10.73 -2.21
CA ALA A 20 -15.62 -9.67 -2.74
C ALA A 20 -14.13 -10.06 -2.68
N VAL A 21 -13.65 -10.65 -1.58
CA VAL A 21 -12.27 -11.16 -1.47
C VAL A 21 -11.97 -12.22 -2.54
N LEU A 22 -12.89 -13.15 -2.77
CA LEU A 22 -12.74 -14.17 -3.82
C LEU A 22 -12.72 -13.55 -5.22
N LEU A 23 -13.59 -12.58 -5.49
CA LEU A 23 -13.62 -11.85 -6.75
C LEU A 23 -12.30 -11.12 -7.02
N PHE A 24 -11.81 -10.33 -6.06
CA PHE A 24 -10.55 -9.60 -6.17
C PHE A 24 -9.36 -10.55 -6.29
N THR A 25 -9.37 -11.69 -5.58
CA THR A 25 -8.36 -12.74 -5.78
C THR A 25 -8.36 -13.27 -7.21
N ALA A 26 -9.55 -13.57 -7.77
CA ALA A 26 -9.67 -14.05 -9.14
C ALA A 26 -9.23 -13.01 -10.18
N LEU A 27 -9.59 -11.74 -9.99
CA LEU A 27 -9.17 -10.64 -10.86
C LEU A 27 -7.65 -10.44 -10.83
N THR A 28 -7.04 -10.45 -9.64
CA THR A 28 -5.58 -10.39 -9.52
C THR A 28 -4.92 -11.57 -10.24
N VAL A 29 -5.41 -12.81 -10.08
CA VAL A 29 -4.87 -13.99 -10.78
C VAL A 29 -4.97 -13.84 -12.30
N LEU A 30 -6.10 -13.33 -12.80
CA LEU A 30 -6.33 -13.10 -14.23
C LEU A 30 -5.39 -12.00 -14.78
N LEU A 31 -5.32 -10.86 -14.09
CA LEU A 31 -4.51 -9.70 -14.51
C LEU A 31 -3.02 -9.96 -14.41
N ALA A 32 -2.59 -10.77 -13.45
CA ALA A 32 -1.21 -11.18 -13.27
C ALA A 32 -0.82 -12.38 -14.13
N TYR A 33 -1.68 -12.91 -15.01
CA TYR A 33 -1.27 -13.95 -15.96
C TYR A 33 -0.15 -13.44 -16.88
N PRO A 34 0.90 -14.25 -17.19
CA PRO A 34 1.13 -15.63 -16.76
C PRO A 34 1.90 -15.79 -15.43
N LEU A 35 2.34 -14.69 -14.81
CA LEU A 35 3.05 -14.70 -13.52
C LEU A 35 2.26 -15.46 -12.44
N SER A 36 0.94 -15.32 -12.41
CA SER A 36 0.07 -16.02 -11.45
C SER A 36 0.12 -17.56 -11.55
N LEU A 37 0.44 -18.13 -12.72
CA LEU A 37 0.54 -19.60 -12.91
C LEU A 37 1.94 -20.13 -12.64
N HIS A 38 2.95 -19.29 -12.81
CA HIS A 38 4.35 -19.65 -12.61
C HIS A 38 5.07 -18.63 -11.72
N PRO A 39 4.58 -18.38 -10.48
CA PRO A 39 5.05 -17.28 -9.65
C PRO A 39 6.48 -17.50 -9.13
N SER A 40 7.04 -18.71 -9.24
CA SER A 40 8.41 -19.03 -8.85
C SER A 40 9.44 -18.87 -9.96
N SER A 41 9.02 -18.66 -11.21
CA SER A 41 9.89 -18.66 -12.38
C SER A 41 9.61 -17.54 -13.40
N LEU A 42 8.41 -16.95 -13.37
CA LEU A 42 8.06 -15.81 -14.21
C LEU A 42 7.99 -14.52 -13.39
N ARG A 43 8.34 -13.42 -14.06
CA ARG A 43 8.15 -12.05 -13.60
C ARG A 43 7.62 -11.21 -14.75
N PHE A 44 7.01 -10.06 -14.45
CA PHE A 44 6.78 -9.08 -15.50
C PHE A 44 8.12 -8.48 -15.95
N PRO A 45 8.27 -8.11 -17.22
CA PRO A 45 9.49 -7.46 -17.69
C PRO A 45 9.69 -6.13 -16.96
N THR A 46 10.88 -5.92 -16.38
CA THR A 46 11.28 -4.63 -15.82
C THR A 46 12.68 -4.23 -16.20
N GLY A 47 12.92 -2.93 -16.15
CA GLY A 47 14.27 -2.38 -16.11
C GLY A 47 14.97 -2.61 -14.76
N PRO A 48 16.15 -1.99 -14.57
CA PRO A 48 17.00 -2.19 -13.40
C PRO A 48 16.32 -1.94 -12.05
N ASP A 49 15.31 -1.06 -12.02
CA ASP A 49 14.59 -0.67 -10.81
C ASP A 49 13.81 -1.83 -10.15
N GLY A 50 13.46 -2.89 -10.89
CA GLY A 50 12.82 -4.07 -10.28
C GLY A 50 13.81 -4.89 -9.43
N GLU A 51 15.05 -5.01 -9.89
CA GLU A 51 16.07 -5.85 -9.26
C GLU A 51 16.53 -5.29 -7.91
N ILE A 52 16.60 -3.96 -7.78
CA ILE A 52 16.92 -3.32 -6.50
C ILE A 52 15.82 -3.54 -5.46
N GLY A 53 14.54 -3.54 -5.87
CA GLY A 53 13.42 -3.83 -4.97
C GLY A 53 13.49 -5.25 -4.39
N TRP A 54 13.88 -6.23 -5.22
CA TRP A 54 14.05 -7.60 -4.77
C TRP A 54 15.24 -7.76 -3.81
N TYR A 55 16.37 -7.12 -4.14
CA TYR A 55 17.53 -7.06 -3.25
C TYR A 55 17.12 -6.52 -1.86
N VAL A 56 16.40 -5.40 -1.81
CA VAL A 56 15.94 -4.80 -0.55
C VAL A 56 15.00 -5.76 0.20
N LEU A 57 14.06 -6.40 -0.49
CA LEU A 57 13.14 -7.36 0.13
C LEU A 57 13.88 -8.54 0.76
N GLY A 58 14.89 -9.06 0.05
CA GLY A 58 15.77 -10.11 0.54
C GLY A 58 16.61 -9.67 1.73
N TRP A 59 17.17 -8.46 1.68
CA TRP A 59 17.93 -7.87 2.77
C TRP A 59 17.09 -7.66 4.03
N ASP A 60 15.92 -7.03 3.92
CA ASP A 60 15.04 -6.76 5.06
C ASP A 60 14.62 -8.08 5.74
N THR A 61 14.28 -9.09 4.93
CA THR A 61 13.97 -10.44 5.42
C THR A 61 15.16 -11.10 6.11
N HIS A 62 16.36 -10.97 5.54
CA HIS A 62 17.59 -11.50 6.14
C HIS A 62 17.89 -10.81 7.48
N ALA A 63 17.74 -9.48 7.54
CA ALA A 63 18.01 -8.66 8.70
C ALA A 63 17.10 -9.01 9.89
N PHE A 64 15.85 -9.40 9.66
CA PHE A 64 14.94 -9.83 10.75
C PHE A 64 15.53 -10.93 11.64
N LEU A 65 16.32 -11.84 11.07
CA LEU A 65 16.91 -12.97 11.82
C LEU A 65 18.38 -12.74 12.20
N HIS A 66 19.14 -12.01 11.38
CA HIS A 66 20.59 -11.93 11.53
C HIS A 66 21.08 -10.57 12.04
N LYS A 67 20.36 -9.48 11.74
CA LYS A 67 20.78 -8.10 12.01
C LYS A 67 19.60 -7.16 12.32
N PRO A 68 18.69 -7.49 13.26
CA PRO A 68 17.45 -6.71 13.44
C PRO A 68 17.72 -5.27 13.90
N TRP A 69 18.75 -5.06 14.72
CA TRP A 69 19.14 -3.73 15.23
C TRP A 69 20.05 -2.95 14.26
N ALA A 70 20.55 -3.61 13.22
CA ALA A 70 21.43 -3.04 12.20
C ALA A 70 20.83 -3.22 10.80
N ILE A 71 19.50 -3.28 10.69
CA ILE A 71 18.79 -3.47 9.41
C ILE A 71 19.16 -2.39 8.39
N PHE A 72 19.56 -1.20 8.85
CA PHE A 72 19.98 -0.14 7.93
C PHE A 72 21.39 -0.31 7.36
N ASP A 73 22.25 -1.14 7.97
CA ASP A 73 23.61 -1.41 7.50
C ASP A 73 23.60 -2.54 6.44
N ALA A 74 22.99 -2.23 5.29
CA ALA A 74 22.85 -3.14 4.16
C ALA A 74 24.20 -3.51 3.51
N ASN A 75 24.25 -4.69 2.91
CA ASN A 75 25.44 -5.24 2.27
C ASN A 75 25.72 -4.66 0.86
N ILE A 76 25.48 -3.36 0.68
CA ILE A 76 25.74 -2.61 -0.55
C ILE A 76 26.57 -1.36 -0.23
N TYR A 77 27.36 -0.89 -1.20
CA TYR A 77 28.18 0.32 -1.11
C TYR A 77 29.29 0.31 -0.04
N HIS A 78 29.90 -0.83 0.24
CA HIS A 78 31.05 -0.90 1.17
C HIS A 78 32.12 0.16 0.82
N PRO A 79 32.63 0.94 1.80
CA PRO A 79 32.47 0.82 3.26
C PRO A 79 31.38 1.73 3.87
N GLN A 80 30.43 2.22 3.09
CA GLN A 80 29.40 3.14 3.58
C GLN A 80 28.47 2.47 4.60
N ARG A 81 27.95 3.28 5.53
CA ARG A 81 27.01 2.87 6.58
C ARG A 81 25.59 3.32 6.26
N LEU A 82 24.59 2.72 6.92
CA LEU A 82 23.18 3.05 6.75
C LEU A 82 22.71 2.98 5.28
N THR A 83 23.30 2.09 4.49
CA THR A 83 23.15 2.03 3.03
C THR A 83 21.75 1.63 2.58
N LEU A 84 20.95 1.01 3.45
CA LEU A 84 19.50 0.83 3.19
C LEU A 84 18.77 2.18 3.08
N ALA A 85 19.19 3.19 3.85
CA ALA A 85 18.59 4.53 3.83
C ALA A 85 19.00 5.35 2.60
N TYR A 86 19.86 4.81 1.72
CA TYR A 86 20.19 5.44 0.44
C TYR A 86 19.09 5.19 -0.60
N GLY A 87 18.31 4.12 -0.41
CA GLY A 87 17.14 3.77 -1.21
C GLY A 87 15.88 3.78 -0.35
N GLU A 88 14.90 2.95 -0.69
CA GLU A 88 13.67 2.78 0.10
C GLU A 88 13.69 1.43 0.83
N ASN A 89 13.23 1.38 2.08
CA ASN A 89 13.06 0.12 2.81
C ASN A 89 11.71 -0.52 2.45
N LEU A 90 11.62 -1.83 2.64
CA LEU A 90 10.42 -2.63 2.39
C LEU A 90 10.02 -3.42 3.64
N ILE A 91 10.38 -2.96 4.84
CA ILE A 91 10.23 -3.67 6.11
C ILE A 91 8.79 -4.16 6.30
N GLY A 92 7.81 -3.31 6.01
CA GLY A 92 6.39 -3.63 6.14
C GLY A 92 5.92 -4.71 5.16
N ILE A 93 6.53 -4.81 3.97
CA ILE A 93 6.24 -5.85 2.98
C ILE A 93 7.03 -7.13 3.28
N ALA A 94 8.26 -7.00 3.75
CA ALA A 94 9.10 -8.11 4.17
C ALA A 94 8.41 -8.94 5.27
N LEU A 95 7.58 -8.35 6.13
CA LEU A 95 6.76 -9.11 7.10
C LEU A 95 5.85 -10.16 6.45
N PHE A 96 5.36 -9.90 5.23
CA PHE A 96 4.49 -10.81 4.48
C PHE A 96 5.28 -11.73 3.54
N ALA A 97 6.42 -11.25 3.00
CA ALA A 97 7.27 -12.02 2.12
C ALA A 97 8.17 -13.03 2.88
N ALA A 98 8.59 -12.69 4.10
CA ALA A 98 9.55 -13.45 4.88
C ALA A 98 9.15 -14.92 5.11
N PRO A 99 7.89 -15.26 5.48
CA PRO A 99 7.48 -16.65 5.60
C PRO A 99 7.68 -17.46 4.32
N VAL A 100 7.41 -16.84 3.15
CA VAL A 100 7.60 -17.50 1.85
C VAL A 100 9.08 -17.74 1.58
N ILE A 101 9.93 -16.75 1.85
CA ILE A 101 11.39 -16.87 1.68
C ILE A 101 11.95 -17.95 2.61
N TRP A 102 11.57 -17.96 3.89
CA TRP A 102 12.08 -18.94 4.86
C TRP A 102 11.63 -20.36 4.57
N LEU A 103 10.41 -20.54 4.05
CA LEU A 103 9.88 -21.88 3.72
C LEU A 103 10.40 -22.42 2.39
N THR A 104 10.68 -21.56 1.40
CA THR A 104 10.96 -22.00 0.03
C THR A 104 12.35 -21.66 -0.48
N GLY A 105 13.06 -20.73 0.17
CA GLY A 105 14.30 -20.15 -0.33
C GLY A 105 14.14 -19.31 -1.60
N ASN A 106 12.91 -19.10 -2.09
CA ASN A 106 12.66 -18.46 -3.38
C ASN A 106 12.20 -17.00 -3.19
N LEU A 107 13.13 -16.07 -3.41
CA LEU A 107 12.88 -14.63 -3.32
C LEU A 107 11.90 -14.13 -4.39
N LEU A 108 11.97 -14.68 -5.61
CA LEU A 108 11.05 -14.34 -6.70
C LEU A 108 9.61 -14.71 -6.33
N LEU A 109 9.40 -15.94 -5.85
CA LEU A 109 8.10 -16.40 -5.38
C LEU A 109 7.55 -15.47 -4.29
N ALA A 110 8.39 -15.11 -3.32
CA ALA A 110 7.98 -14.23 -2.23
C ALA A 110 7.61 -12.82 -2.72
N ALA A 111 8.40 -12.23 -3.63
CA ALA A 111 8.11 -10.93 -4.22
C ALA A 111 6.79 -10.95 -5.00
N ASN A 112 6.58 -11.97 -5.83
CA ASN A 112 5.35 -12.15 -6.61
C ASN A 112 4.12 -12.35 -5.72
N VAL A 113 4.22 -13.20 -4.70
CA VAL A 113 3.15 -13.41 -3.71
C VAL A 113 2.82 -12.11 -2.99
N ALA A 114 3.83 -11.35 -2.55
CA ALA A 114 3.63 -10.07 -1.89
C ALA A 114 2.95 -9.04 -2.81
N ALA A 115 3.38 -8.96 -4.08
CA ALA A 115 2.80 -8.07 -5.07
C ALA A 115 1.33 -8.43 -5.38
N MET A 116 1.02 -9.71 -5.59
CA MET A 116 -0.35 -10.19 -5.81
C MET A 116 -1.23 -9.96 -4.58
N LEU A 117 -0.72 -10.25 -3.38
CA LEU A 117 -1.43 -9.98 -2.12
C LEU A 117 -1.75 -8.49 -1.98
N SER A 118 -0.82 -7.61 -2.35
CA SER A 118 -1.03 -6.17 -2.39
C SER A 118 -2.17 -5.77 -3.32
N CYS A 119 -2.22 -6.32 -4.53
CA CYS A 119 -3.33 -6.09 -5.47
C CYS A 119 -4.69 -6.49 -4.87
N VAL A 120 -4.80 -7.69 -4.31
CA VAL A 120 -6.04 -8.16 -3.67
C VAL A 120 -6.43 -7.24 -2.51
N LEU A 121 -5.48 -6.86 -1.66
CA LEU A 121 -5.72 -5.98 -0.52
C LEU A 121 -6.14 -4.57 -0.96
N CYS A 122 -5.65 -4.08 -2.10
CA CYS A 122 -6.17 -2.84 -2.69
C CYS A 122 -7.66 -2.96 -3.02
N GLY A 123 -8.08 -3.99 -3.76
CA GLY A 123 -9.49 -4.20 -4.12
C GLY A 123 -10.37 -4.35 -2.89
N VAL A 124 -9.96 -5.22 -1.95
CA VAL A 124 -10.66 -5.44 -0.68
C VAL A 124 -10.74 -4.16 0.15
N GLY A 125 -9.65 -3.41 0.26
CA GLY A 125 -9.61 -2.16 1.02
C GLY A 125 -10.55 -1.11 0.45
N ALA A 126 -10.54 -0.93 -0.87
CA ALA A 126 -11.43 0.02 -1.55
C ALA A 126 -12.90 -0.40 -1.42
N TYR A 127 -13.21 -1.70 -1.52
CA TYR A 127 -14.54 -2.24 -1.19
C TYR A 127 -14.95 -1.93 0.25
N VAL A 128 -14.07 -2.16 1.23
CA VAL A 128 -14.34 -1.87 2.65
C VAL A 128 -14.61 -0.38 2.88
N LEU A 129 -13.80 0.49 2.28
CA LEU A 129 -13.99 1.94 2.34
C LEU A 129 -15.35 2.34 1.77
N ALA A 130 -15.67 1.88 0.56
CA ALA A 130 -16.94 2.17 -0.09
C ALA A 130 -18.15 1.70 0.74
N ARG A 131 -18.09 0.50 1.32
CA ARG A 131 -19.14 0.00 2.19
C ARG A 131 -19.29 0.81 3.48
N ARG A 132 -18.20 1.35 4.03
CA ARG A 132 -18.24 2.21 5.22
C ARG A 132 -18.82 3.59 4.92
N VAL A 133 -18.58 4.12 3.72
CA VAL A 133 -19.21 5.35 3.22
C VAL A 133 -20.72 5.19 3.00
N GLY A 134 -21.22 3.96 2.95
CA GLY A 134 -22.65 3.66 2.81
C GLY A 134 -23.06 3.27 1.39
N LEU A 135 -22.09 2.96 0.51
CA LEU A 135 -22.40 2.47 -0.83
C LEU A 135 -22.96 1.04 -0.80
N THR A 136 -23.76 0.72 -1.83
CA THR A 136 -24.30 -0.64 -2.04
C THR A 136 -23.18 -1.64 -2.32
N VAL A 137 -23.46 -2.94 -2.20
CA VAL A 137 -22.49 -4.01 -2.49
C VAL A 137 -21.93 -3.86 -3.91
N ALA A 138 -22.79 -3.65 -4.90
CA ALA A 138 -22.40 -3.51 -6.30
C ALA A 138 -21.49 -2.29 -6.52
N ALA A 139 -21.86 -1.13 -5.98
CA ALA A 139 -21.04 0.08 -6.08
C ALA A 139 -19.68 -0.09 -5.39
N ALA A 140 -19.65 -0.74 -4.23
CA ALA A 140 -18.40 -1.03 -3.54
C ALA A 140 -17.49 -2.01 -4.30
N VAL A 141 -18.06 -3.01 -4.98
CA VAL A 141 -17.31 -3.90 -5.88
C VAL A 141 -16.68 -3.09 -7.01
N ILE A 142 -17.42 -2.17 -7.62
CA ILE A 142 -16.90 -1.28 -8.68
C ILE A 142 -15.73 -0.44 -8.14
N CYS A 143 -15.84 0.16 -6.94
CA CYS A 143 -14.74 0.89 -6.32
C CYS A 143 -13.49 0.01 -6.13
N GLY A 144 -13.69 -1.24 -5.70
CA GLY A 144 -12.61 -2.22 -5.57
C GLY A 144 -11.94 -2.54 -6.90
N ILE A 145 -12.72 -2.82 -7.95
CA ILE A 145 -12.22 -3.09 -9.30
C ILE A 145 -11.41 -1.90 -9.82
N VAL A 146 -11.91 -0.67 -9.68
CA VAL A 146 -11.21 0.53 -10.15
C VAL A 146 -9.85 0.69 -9.47
N PHE A 147 -9.75 0.42 -8.17
CA PHE A 147 -8.50 0.61 -7.44
C PHE A 147 -7.51 -0.56 -7.60
N GLU A 148 -8.00 -1.80 -7.65
CA GLU A 148 -7.19 -2.99 -7.89
C GLU A 148 -6.68 -3.06 -9.33
N CYS A 149 -7.59 -2.97 -10.30
CA CYS A 149 -7.32 -3.22 -11.72
C CYS A 149 -6.72 -2.00 -12.44
N ALA A 150 -6.23 -1.00 -11.71
CA ALA A 150 -5.63 0.19 -12.32
C ALA A 150 -4.37 -0.19 -13.14
N PRO A 151 -4.27 0.15 -14.44
CA PRO A 151 -3.10 -0.18 -15.27
C PRO A 151 -1.74 0.23 -14.66
N PRO A 152 -1.59 1.43 -14.03
CA PRO A 152 -0.33 1.85 -13.43
C PRO A 152 0.18 0.92 -12.33
N ARG A 153 -0.72 0.17 -11.67
CA ARG A 153 -0.33 -0.83 -10.66
C ARG A 153 0.42 -1.98 -11.31
N PHE A 154 -0.10 -2.51 -12.41
CA PHE A 154 0.52 -3.62 -13.13
C PHE A 154 1.77 -3.18 -13.88
N PHE A 155 1.81 -1.93 -14.34
CA PHE A 155 3.01 -1.33 -14.90
C PHE A 155 4.17 -1.26 -13.89
N ARG A 156 3.84 -1.04 -12.61
CA ARG A 156 4.82 -0.91 -11.52
C ARG A 156 4.88 -2.11 -10.59
N ILE A 157 4.28 -3.24 -10.95
CA ILE A 157 4.07 -4.36 -10.01
C ILE A 157 5.38 -4.88 -9.41
N GLU A 158 6.43 -4.93 -10.22
CA GLU A 158 7.80 -5.32 -9.86
C GLU A 158 8.59 -4.19 -9.18
N GLN A 159 8.19 -2.93 -9.37
CA GLN A 159 8.65 -1.81 -8.55
C GLN A 159 7.90 -1.85 -7.22
N ILE A 160 8.24 -2.85 -6.40
CA ILE A 160 7.50 -3.22 -5.19
C ILE A 160 7.38 -2.05 -4.19
N ASN A 161 8.32 -1.12 -4.20
CA ASN A 161 8.29 0.11 -3.43
C ASN A 161 7.21 1.11 -3.91
N LEU A 162 6.72 1.01 -5.15
CA LEU A 162 5.68 1.88 -5.71
C LEU A 162 4.32 1.19 -5.80
N SER A 163 4.28 -0.13 -5.99
CA SER A 163 3.02 -0.87 -6.15
C SER A 163 2.28 -1.11 -4.83
N ASN A 164 2.98 -1.06 -3.70
CA ASN A 164 2.43 -1.32 -2.37
C ASN A 164 1.72 -0.11 -1.74
N VAL A 165 0.47 0.09 -2.16
CA VAL A 165 -0.43 1.17 -1.67
C VAL A 165 -1.71 0.63 -1.03
N GLN A 166 -1.72 -0.66 -0.67
CA GLN A 166 -2.88 -1.40 -0.18
C GLN A 166 -3.46 -0.87 1.13
N TRP A 167 -2.63 -0.24 1.96
CA TRP A 167 -3.06 0.24 3.27
C TRP A 167 -3.86 1.54 3.21
N ILE A 168 -3.73 2.31 2.12
CA ILE A 168 -4.43 3.60 1.91
C ILE A 168 -5.94 3.50 2.12
N PRO A 169 -6.67 2.65 1.38
CA PRO A 169 -8.11 2.57 1.54
C PRO A 169 -8.54 2.05 2.92
N PHE A 170 -7.75 1.16 3.55
CA PHE A 170 -8.03 0.71 4.92
C PHE A 170 -7.83 1.82 5.96
N GLY A 171 -6.79 2.65 5.79
CA GLY A 171 -6.53 3.82 6.63
C GLY A 171 -7.67 4.84 6.55
N LEU A 172 -8.11 5.15 5.33
CA LEU A 172 -9.27 6.03 5.08
C LEU A 172 -10.55 5.43 5.66
N ALA A 173 -10.78 4.14 5.49
CA ALA A 173 -11.94 3.42 6.01
C ALA A 173 -12.00 3.49 7.54
N ALA A 174 -10.87 3.26 8.21
CA ALA A 174 -10.76 3.32 9.65
C ALA A 174 -10.97 4.75 10.16
N LEU A 175 -10.34 5.75 9.51
CA LEU A 175 -10.51 7.15 9.88
C LEU A 175 -11.95 7.63 9.69
N HIS A 176 -12.58 7.29 8.57
CA HIS A 176 -13.98 7.63 8.29
C HIS A 176 -14.93 7.09 9.38
N THR A 177 -14.79 5.81 9.74
CA THR A 177 -15.60 5.22 10.82
C THR A 177 -15.30 5.85 12.19
N TYR A 178 -14.06 6.26 12.45
CA TYR A 178 -13.74 7.01 13.66
C TYR A 178 -14.43 8.38 13.70
N LEU A 179 -14.43 9.12 12.59
CA LEU A 179 -15.07 10.44 12.54
C LEU A 179 -16.58 10.36 12.73
N ASP A 180 -17.24 9.34 12.17
CA ASP A 180 -18.69 9.16 12.33
C ASP A 180 -19.07 8.55 13.68
N GLY A 181 -18.28 7.61 14.20
CA GLY A 181 -18.63 6.80 15.38
C GLY A 181 -17.90 7.16 16.67
N GLY A 182 -16.80 7.91 16.61
CA GLY A 182 -16.01 8.34 17.77
C GLY A 182 -15.30 7.22 18.54
N ARG A 183 -15.18 6.02 17.99
CA ARG A 183 -14.60 4.85 18.67
C ARG A 183 -13.07 4.86 18.60
N LYS A 184 -12.39 4.93 19.75
CA LYS A 184 -10.91 4.96 19.85
C LYS A 184 -10.20 3.86 19.05
N ARG A 185 -10.80 2.67 18.97
CA ARG A 185 -10.27 1.54 18.20
C ARG A 185 -10.07 1.90 16.73
N ASP A 186 -11.00 2.60 16.11
CA ASP A 186 -10.96 2.92 14.68
C ASP A 186 -9.85 3.92 14.37
N LEU A 187 -9.61 4.89 15.27
CA LEU A 187 -8.48 5.81 15.14
C LEU A 187 -7.12 5.09 15.28
N ARG A 188 -7.03 4.13 16.21
CA ARG A 188 -5.82 3.31 16.38
C ARG A 188 -5.59 2.40 15.19
N LEU A 189 -6.65 1.85 14.57
CA LEU A 189 -6.54 1.10 13.32
C LEU A 189 -6.03 2.00 12.18
N ALA A 190 -6.55 3.23 12.06
CA ALA A 190 -6.04 4.19 11.07
C ALA A 190 -4.55 4.47 11.28
N ALA A 191 -4.11 4.71 12.52
CA ALA A 191 -2.69 4.87 12.86
C ALA A 191 -1.86 3.62 12.52
N GLY A 192 -2.41 2.43 12.75
CA GLY A 192 -1.79 1.15 12.36
C GLY A 192 -1.59 1.04 10.85
N TYR A 193 -2.60 1.35 10.04
CA TYR A 193 -2.50 1.34 8.58
C TYR A 193 -1.54 2.41 8.04
N VAL A 194 -1.49 3.59 8.66
CA VAL A 194 -0.47 4.61 8.34
C VAL A 194 0.93 4.07 8.62
N SER A 195 1.12 3.40 9.76
CA SER A 195 2.41 2.83 10.14
C SER A 195 2.83 1.71 9.20
N LEU A 196 1.90 0.80 8.87
CA LEU A 196 2.14 -0.26 7.89
C LEU A 196 2.48 0.31 6.52
N GLN A 197 1.76 1.34 6.06
CA GLN A 197 2.07 2.01 4.79
C GLN A 197 3.47 2.61 4.80
N ALA A 198 3.86 3.24 5.91
CA ALA A 198 5.17 3.88 6.04
C ALA A 198 6.34 2.92 6.13
N LEU A 199 6.13 1.74 6.70
CA LEU A 199 7.11 0.67 6.71
C LEU A 199 7.13 -0.09 5.37
N SER A 200 6.02 -0.11 4.62
CA SER A 200 5.93 -0.80 3.34
C SER A 200 6.48 0.01 2.16
N SER A 201 6.28 1.33 2.17
CA SER A 201 6.65 2.21 1.06
C SER A 201 6.69 3.69 1.47
N GLY A 202 7.82 4.34 1.21
CA GLY A 202 8.00 5.78 1.34
C GLY A 202 7.11 6.56 0.36
N HIS A 203 7.02 6.11 -0.90
CA HIS A 203 6.13 6.73 -1.89
C HIS A 203 4.65 6.59 -1.50
N GLY A 204 4.24 5.39 -1.09
CA GLY A 204 2.89 5.11 -0.60
C GLY A 204 2.56 5.90 0.65
N THR A 205 3.54 6.26 1.49
CA THR A 205 3.35 7.17 2.63
C THR A 205 2.95 8.56 2.19
N VAL A 206 3.58 9.09 1.14
CA VAL A 206 3.22 10.39 0.58
C VAL A 206 1.79 10.33 0.03
N PHE A 207 1.43 9.29 -0.72
CA PHE A 207 0.07 9.11 -1.22
C PHE A 207 -0.96 8.95 -0.10
N MET A 208 -0.63 8.21 0.96
CA MET A 208 -1.46 8.13 2.16
C MET A 208 -1.63 9.49 2.83
N GLY A 209 -0.55 10.25 3.01
CA GLY A 209 -0.57 11.57 3.62
C GLY A 209 -1.44 12.56 2.85
N VAL A 210 -1.28 12.63 1.53
CA VAL A 210 -2.13 13.45 0.64
C VAL A 210 -3.59 13.00 0.74
N SER A 211 -3.85 11.69 0.68
CA SER A 211 -5.22 11.14 0.76
C SER A 211 -5.90 11.48 2.09
N LEU A 212 -5.20 11.31 3.21
CA LEU A 212 -5.69 11.66 4.54
C LEU A 212 -5.89 13.17 4.70
N LEU A 213 -4.97 13.99 4.17
CA LEU A 213 -5.08 15.45 4.18
C LEU A 213 -6.33 15.90 3.43
N LEU A 214 -6.52 15.44 2.19
CA LEU A 214 -7.70 15.76 1.38
C LEU A 214 -8.99 15.29 2.07
N PHE A 215 -8.98 14.10 2.66
CA PHE A 215 -10.14 13.58 3.39
C PHE A 215 -10.48 14.41 4.63
N VAL A 216 -9.47 14.79 5.44
CA VAL A 216 -9.67 15.66 6.61
C VAL A 216 -10.16 17.04 6.15
N LEU A 217 -9.55 17.63 5.12
CA LEU A 217 -9.97 18.92 4.57
C LEU A 217 -11.42 18.87 4.09
N TYR A 218 -11.81 17.82 3.36
CA TYR A 218 -13.20 17.59 2.97
C TYR A 218 -14.16 17.61 4.17
N ARG A 219 -13.82 16.93 5.27
CA ARG A 219 -14.64 16.93 6.50
C ARG A 219 -14.68 18.30 7.19
N LEU A 220 -13.58 19.06 7.15
CA LEU A 220 -13.54 20.43 7.67
C LEU A 220 -14.43 21.37 6.84
N LEU A 221 -14.42 21.23 5.52
CA LEU A 221 -15.28 22.00 4.63
C LEU A 221 -16.76 21.69 4.82
N LEU A 222 -17.11 20.49 5.29
CA LEU A 222 -18.46 20.13 5.74
C LEU A 222 -18.83 20.68 7.13
N GLY A 223 -17.94 21.44 7.78
CA GLY A 223 -18.18 22.09 9.06
C GLY A 223 -17.85 21.24 10.29
N GLU A 224 -17.18 20.09 10.13
CA GLU A 224 -16.82 19.26 11.29
C GLU A 224 -15.63 19.84 12.07
N PRO A 225 -15.70 19.90 13.41
CA PRO A 225 -14.60 20.42 14.21
C PRO A 225 -13.41 19.44 14.29
N LEU A 226 -12.17 19.98 14.29
CA LEU A 226 -10.94 19.21 14.39
C LEU A 226 -10.80 18.40 15.68
N ARG A 227 -11.42 18.83 16.80
CA ARG A 227 -11.40 18.16 18.12
C ARG A 227 -10.02 17.57 18.49
N VAL A 228 -8.94 18.33 18.29
CA VAL A 228 -7.55 17.84 18.36
C VAL A 228 -7.25 17.15 19.69
N VAL A 229 -7.61 17.77 20.82
CA VAL A 229 -7.38 17.23 22.18
C VAL A 229 -8.01 15.83 22.33
N ARG A 230 -9.25 15.66 21.88
CA ARG A 230 -9.94 14.36 21.93
C ARG A 230 -9.25 13.33 21.06
N ARG A 231 -8.82 13.70 19.85
CA ARG A 231 -8.13 12.78 18.93
C ARG A 231 -6.79 12.30 19.51
N VAL A 232 -6.03 13.20 20.16
CA VAL A 232 -4.80 12.84 20.87
C VAL A 232 -5.07 11.89 22.04
N GLN A 233 -6.12 12.16 22.84
CA GLN A 233 -6.53 11.26 23.91
C GLN A 233 -7.02 9.89 23.42
N ASP A 234 -7.68 9.84 22.26
CA ASP A 234 -8.21 8.61 21.67
C ASP A 234 -7.10 7.72 21.09
N LEU A 235 -6.08 8.33 20.48
CA LEU A 235 -4.83 7.66 20.12
C LEU A 235 -4.18 7.06 21.38
N GLY A 236 -3.94 7.89 22.39
CA GLY A 236 -3.28 7.51 23.64
C GLY A 236 -1.93 6.82 23.38
N VAL A 237 -1.48 6.02 24.35
CA VAL A 237 -0.20 5.29 24.27
C VAL A 237 -0.16 4.33 23.08
N VAL A 238 -1.27 3.63 22.79
CA VAL A 238 -1.33 2.65 21.69
C VAL A 238 -1.11 3.34 20.34
N GLY A 239 -1.81 4.44 20.08
CA GLY A 239 -1.62 5.21 18.85
C GLY A 239 -0.21 5.80 18.74
N ALA A 240 0.35 6.27 19.87
CA ALA A 240 1.71 6.78 19.92
C ALA A 240 2.75 5.69 19.58
N VAL A 241 2.62 4.47 20.14
CA VAL A 241 3.53 3.35 19.84
C VAL A 241 3.45 2.93 18.38
N LEU A 242 2.24 2.87 17.81
CA LEU A 242 2.05 2.57 16.38
C LEU A 242 2.81 3.59 15.51
N LEU A 243 2.56 4.89 15.72
CA LEU A 243 3.18 5.97 14.95
C LEU A 243 4.67 6.16 15.26
N LEU A 244 5.15 5.72 16.42
CA LEU A 244 6.57 5.77 16.76
C LEU A 244 7.38 4.84 15.85
N SER A 245 6.83 3.70 15.43
CA SER A 245 7.54 2.73 14.61
C SER A 245 8.08 3.29 13.28
N PRO A 246 7.28 3.95 12.41
CA PRO A 246 7.81 4.59 11.20
C PRO A 246 8.69 5.80 11.50
N ILE A 247 8.48 6.51 12.62
CA ILE A 247 9.35 7.63 13.02
C ILE A 247 10.76 7.14 13.30
N LEU A 248 10.91 6.02 14.01
CA LEU A 248 12.23 5.43 14.29
C LEU A 248 12.92 4.99 12.99
N VAL A 249 12.18 4.39 12.06
CA VAL A 249 12.68 4.01 10.73
C VAL A 249 13.05 5.23 9.89
N PHE A 250 12.46 6.40 10.14
CA PHE A 250 12.81 7.65 9.44
C PHE A 250 14.13 8.28 9.92
N LEU A 251 14.62 7.95 11.13
CA LEU A 251 15.83 8.59 11.68
C LEU A 251 17.09 8.34 10.83
N PRO A 252 17.39 7.12 10.34
CA PRO A 252 18.53 6.87 9.47
C PRO A 252 18.47 7.64 8.15
N TYR A 253 17.28 7.81 7.56
CA TYR A 253 17.10 8.62 6.36
C TYR A 253 17.50 10.07 6.59
N ARG A 254 17.10 10.64 7.72
CA ARG A 254 17.48 12.00 8.09
C ARG A 254 18.99 12.11 8.32
N ALA A 255 19.61 11.13 8.97
CA ALA A 255 21.06 11.10 9.18
C ALA A 255 21.82 11.07 7.84
N VAL A 256 21.47 10.14 6.95
CA VAL A 256 22.04 10.03 5.61
C VAL A 256 21.79 11.28 4.77
N GLN A 257 20.62 11.90 4.87
CA GLN A 257 20.33 13.15 4.17
C GLN A 257 21.27 14.29 4.62
N HIS A 258 21.58 14.38 5.91
CA HIS A 258 22.51 15.37 6.45
C HIS A 258 23.98 15.07 6.08
N GLU A 259 24.38 13.79 6.11
CA GLU A 259 25.76 13.37 5.84
C GLU A 259 26.11 13.37 4.34
N VAL A 260 25.25 12.78 3.51
CA VAL A 260 25.49 12.58 2.07
C VAL A 260 24.91 13.74 1.24
N GLY A 261 24.02 14.54 1.81
CA GLY A 261 23.43 15.69 1.12
C GLY A 261 22.42 15.33 0.03
N MET A 262 21.98 14.07 -0.04
CA MET A 262 21.02 13.61 -1.05
C MET A 262 19.70 14.38 -0.93
N ARG A 263 19.38 15.17 -1.95
CA ARG A 263 18.12 15.90 -2.08
C ARG A 263 17.52 15.58 -3.43
N ARG A 264 16.22 15.27 -3.45
CA ARG A 264 15.46 15.12 -4.68
C ARG A 264 14.60 16.36 -4.86
N GLY A 265 14.90 17.16 -5.87
CA GLY A 265 14.08 18.31 -6.24
C GLY A 265 12.84 17.88 -7.02
N LEU A 266 11.91 18.83 -7.23
CA LEU A 266 10.87 18.72 -8.23
C LEU A 266 11.55 18.85 -9.60
N GLY A 267 11.95 17.73 -10.19
CA GLY A 267 12.54 17.71 -11.54
C GLY A 267 11.51 18.07 -12.61
N THR A 268 11.97 18.27 -13.85
CA THR A 268 11.13 18.49 -15.04
C THR A 268 10.58 17.16 -15.54
N TRP A 269 9.75 16.51 -14.74
CA TRP A 269 9.11 15.25 -15.11
C TRP A 269 7.79 15.55 -15.82
N GLU A 270 7.74 15.31 -17.13
CA GLU A 270 6.49 15.39 -17.88
C GLU A 270 5.64 14.14 -17.59
N SER A 271 4.43 14.35 -17.10
CA SER A 271 3.44 13.29 -16.94
C SER A 271 2.75 13.03 -18.28
N ASN A 272 3.09 11.92 -18.93
CA ASN A 272 2.39 11.45 -20.13
C ASN A 272 1.07 10.76 -19.74
N TYR A 273 -0.06 11.22 -20.29
CA TYR A 273 -1.37 10.61 -20.07
C TYR A 273 -1.42 9.12 -20.49
N GLY A 274 -0.66 8.73 -21.52
CA GLY A 274 -0.54 7.34 -21.94
C GLY A 274 0.01 6.42 -20.84
N ALA A 275 0.89 6.94 -19.98
CA ALA A 275 1.45 6.17 -18.86
C ALA A 275 0.37 5.75 -17.83
N PHE A 276 -0.81 6.38 -17.82
CA PHE A 276 -1.93 5.95 -16.98
C PHE A 276 -2.69 4.73 -17.52
N LEU A 277 -2.53 4.43 -18.81
CA LEU A 277 -3.13 3.26 -19.46
C LEU A 277 -2.10 2.15 -19.70
N ALA A 278 -0.81 2.47 -19.70
CA ALA A 278 0.27 1.52 -19.88
C ALA A 278 0.18 0.37 -18.85
N SER A 279 0.28 -0.87 -19.33
CA SER A 279 0.31 -2.05 -18.47
C SER A 279 0.83 -3.30 -19.21
N PRO A 280 1.73 -4.09 -18.61
CA PRO A 280 2.21 -5.33 -19.20
C PRO A 280 1.19 -6.49 -19.10
N SER A 281 0.13 -6.35 -18.30
CA SER A 281 -0.94 -7.36 -18.19
C SER A 281 -1.54 -7.67 -19.56
N HIS A 282 -1.66 -8.97 -19.88
CA HIS A 282 -2.29 -9.42 -21.12
C HIS A 282 -3.75 -8.96 -21.23
N VAL A 283 -4.48 -8.94 -20.12
CA VAL A 283 -5.88 -8.50 -20.07
C VAL A 283 -5.99 -7.01 -20.39
N HIS A 284 -5.14 -6.16 -19.80
CA HIS A 284 -5.14 -4.74 -20.10
C HIS A 284 -4.80 -4.47 -21.56
N ARG A 285 -3.77 -5.14 -22.10
CA ARG A 285 -3.41 -5.01 -23.52
C ARG A 285 -4.54 -5.46 -24.45
N PHE A 286 -5.21 -6.56 -24.12
CA PHE A 286 -6.38 -7.01 -24.85
C PHE A 286 -7.51 -5.98 -24.81
N LEU A 287 -7.88 -5.47 -23.64
CA LEU A 287 -8.93 -4.47 -23.50
C LEU A 287 -8.59 -3.15 -24.23
N LEU A 288 -7.33 -2.70 -24.16
CA LEU A 288 -6.88 -1.50 -24.88
C LEU A 288 -6.94 -1.67 -26.39
N SER A 289 -6.62 -2.86 -26.90
CA SER A 289 -6.71 -3.16 -28.34
C SER A 289 -8.13 -3.05 -28.91
N LEU A 290 -9.16 -3.13 -28.05
CA LEU A 290 -10.55 -2.93 -28.44
C LEU A 290 -10.94 -1.45 -28.56
N VAL A 291 -10.15 -0.55 -27.96
CA VAL A 291 -10.47 0.88 -27.80
C VAL A 291 -9.50 1.78 -28.56
N THR A 292 -8.25 1.36 -28.75
CA THR A 292 -7.21 2.12 -29.46
C THR A 292 -6.26 1.21 -30.23
N THR A 293 -5.69 1.74 -31.31
CA THR A 293 -4.60 1.12 -32.08
C THR A 293 -3.22 1.61 -31.66
N THR A 294 -3.15 2.52 -30.68
CA THR A 294 -1.89 3.03 -30.15
C THR A 294 -1.30 2.00 -29.20
N ASP A 295 -0.06 1.59 -29.43
CA ASP A 295 0.71 0.81 -28.46
C ASP A 295 1.05 1.70 -27.27
N VAL A 296 0.49 1.38 -26.11
CA VAL A 296 0.66 2.10 -24.83
C VAL A 296 1.22 1.18 -23.76
#